data_AF-H0E6S4-F1
#
_entry.id   AF-H0E6S4-F1
#
_cell.length_a   1.000
_cell.length_b   1.000
_cell.length_c   1.000
_cell.angle_alpha   90.00
_cell.angle_beta   90.00
_cell.angle_gamma   90.00
#
_symmetry.space_group_name_H-M   'P 1'
#
loop_
_entity.id
_entity.type
_entity.pdbx_description
1 polymer ?
#
loop_
_entity_poly.entity_id
_entity_poly.type
_entity_poly.pdbx_seq_one_letter_code
_entity_poly.pdbx_strand_id
1 'polypeptide(L)'
;MAQLINEAAFLIGEGNGTPDDVDAGLQLGVNHPRGPVAWSRALGLDHVVTLLDALHRELGEPRYRVAPLLRRRRALNLDLAPTPEDAS
;
A
#
# COMPACT_ATOMS: atom_id res chain seq x y z
N MET A 1 1.96 10.24 -1.26
CA MET A 1 0.91 9.19 -1.31
C MET A 1 1.47 7.81 -1.66
N ALA A 2 2.24 7.62 -2.72
CA ALA A 2 2.79 6.29 -3.05
C ALA A 2 3.63 5.66 -1.93
N GLN A 3 4.45 6.44 -1.23
CA GLN A 3 5.20 5.96 -0.05
C GLN A 3 4.29 5.57 1.13
N LEU A 4 3.23 6.34 1.40
CA LEU A 4 2.24 6.00 2.43
C LEU A 4 1.54 4.66 2.13
N ILE A 5 1.17 4.45 0.86
CA ILE A 5 0.60 3.18 0.38
C ILE A 5 1.62 2.04 0.53
N ASN A 6 2.90 2.31 0.29
CA ASN A 6 3.99 1.33 0.42
C ASN A 6 4.17 0.88 1.87
N GLU A 7 4.20 1.82 2.83
CA GLU A 7 4.29 1.52 4.26
C GLU A 7 3.08 0.73 4.76
N ALA A 8 1.87 1.13 4.35
CA ALA A 8 0.64 0.39 4.64
C ALA A 8 0.71 -1.05 4.12
N ALA A 9 1.23 -1.26 2.91
CA ALA A 9 1.38 -2.59 2.33
C ALA A 9 2.43 -3.45 3.05
N PHE A 10 3.47 -2.87 3.64
CA PHE A 10 4.39 -3.61 4.51
C PHE A 10 3.70 -4.06 5.79
N LEU A 11 3.01 -3.15 6.48
CA LEU A 11 2.27 -3.48 7.71
C LEU A 11 1.25 -4.60 7.48
N ILE A 12 0.46 -4.50 6.41
CA ILE A 12 -0.53 -5.52 6.04
C ILE A 12 0.17 -6.84 5.68
N GLY A 13 1.22 -6.78 4.85
CA GLY A 13 1.94 -7.98 4.39
C GLY A 13 2.68 -8.73 5.50
N GLU A 14 3.04 -8.06 6.59
CA GLU A 14 3.67 -8.64 7.77
C GLU A 14 2.64 -9.15 8.81
N GLY A 15 1.34 -8.93 8.57
CA GLY A 15 0.27 -9.29 9.50
C GLY A 15 0.18 -8.36 10.72
N ASN A 16 0.80 -7.19 10.67
CA ASN A 16 0.83 -6.19 11.75
C ASN A 16 -0.40 -5.26 11.76
N GLY A 17 -1.37 -5.48 10.87
CA GLY A 17 -2.65 -4.78 10.83
C GLY A 17 -3.48 -5.21 9.64
N THR A 18 -4.80 -5.22 9.78
CA THR A 18 -5.70 -5.47 8.64
C THR A 18 -5.80 -4.22 7.75
N PRO A 19 -6.18 -4.35 6.47
CA PRO A 19 -6.44 -3.19 5.63
C PRO A 19 -7.38 -2.16 6.26
N ASP A 20 -8.42 -2.64 6.96
CA ASP A 20 -9.41 -1.77 7.62
C ASP A 20 -8.82 -1.06 8.84
N ASP A 21 -8.02 -1.76 9.65
CA ASP A 21 -7.33 -1.16 10.80
C ASP A 21 -6.34 -0.07 10.35
N VAL A 22 -5.62 -0.34 9.26
CA VAL A 22 -4.63 0.59 8.69
C VAL A 22 -5.31 1.84 8.12
N ASP A 23 -6.47 1.70 7.48
CA ASP A 23 -7.26 2.85 7.02
C ASP A 23 -7.87 3.65 8.18
N ALA A 24 -8.37 2.98 9.22
CA ALA A 24 -8.93 3.61 10.41
C ALA A 24 -7.87 4.36 11.22
N GLY A 25 -6.68 3.78 11.40
CA GLY A 25 -5.58 4.40 12.15
C GLY A 25 -5.14 5.75 11.57
N LEU A 26 -5.12 5.87 10.24
CA LEU A 26 -4.79 7.13 9.56
C LEU A 26 -5.93 8.16 9.58
N GLN A 27 -7.19 7.72 9.55
CA GLN A 27 -8.32 8.63 9.70
C GLN A 27 -8.39 9.25 11.10
N LEU A 28 -8.16 8.44 12.14
CA LEU A 28 -8.23 8.87 13.53
C LEU A 28 -6.97 9.63 14.00
N GLY A 29 -5.79 9.30 13.47
CA GLY A 29 -4.52 9.90 13.90
C GLY A 29 -4.20 11.27 13.28
N VAL A 30 -4.65 11.55 12.06
CA VAL A 30 -4.28 12.77 11.31
C VAL A 30 -5.46 13.48 10.61
N ASN A 31 -6.70 13.08 10.91
CA ASN A 31 -7.93 13.64 10.33
C ASN A 31 -7.94 13.62 8.78
N HIS A 32 -7.26 12.64 8.17
CA HIS A 32 -7.19 12.53 6.72
C HIS A 32 -8.50 11.90 6.18
N PRO A 33 -9.16 12.46 5.16
CA PRO A 33 -10.50 12.00 4.71
C PRO A 33 -10.52 10.60 4.09
N ARG A 34 -9.36 10.00 3.82
CA ARG A 34 -9.19 8.68 3.19
C ARG A 34 -7.92 8.00 3.70
N GLY A 35 -8.00 6.72 4.03
CA GLY A 35 -6.82 5.93 4.40
C GLY A 35 -5.99 5.48 3.19
N PRO A 36 -4.79 4.92 3.41
CA PRO A 36 -3.87 4.48 2.36
C PRO A 36 -4.43 3.39 1.46
N VAL A 37 -5.27 2.49 1.97
CA VAL A 37 -5.95 1.45 1.18
C VAL A 37 -6.92 2.11 0.20
N ALA A 38 -7.75 3.05 0.67
CA ALA A 38 -8.62 3.84 -0.20
C ALA A 38 -7.83 4.63 -1.26
N TRP A 39 -6.67 5.19 -0.91
CA TRP A 39 -5.79 5.86 -1.88
C TRP A 39 -5.19 4.92 -2.92
N SER A 40 -4.86 3.69 -2.54
CA SER A 40 -4.33 2.68 -3.45
C SER A 40 -5.32 2.36 -4.59
N ARG A 41 -6.62 2.29 -4.26
CA ARG A 41 -7.71 2.12 -5.22
C ARG A 41 -7.87 3.34 -6.13
N ALA A 42 -7.81 4.55 -5.56
CA ALA A 42 -8.01 5.78 -6.32
C ALA A 42 -6.87 6.07 -7.30
N LEU A 43 -5.62 5.77 -6.92
CA LEU A 43 -4.44 6.00 -7.76
C LEU A 43 -4.11 4.84 -8.71
N GLY A 44 -4.49 3.61 -8.34
CA GLY A 44 -4.15 2.39 -9.06
C GLY A 44 -2.72 1.91 -8.76
N LEU A 45 -2.56 0.59 -8.56
CA LEU A 45 -1.28 0.02 -8.15
C LEU A 45 -0.19 0.07 -9.24
N ASP A 46 -0.57 0.09 -10.52
CA ASP A 46 0.40 0.29 -11.60
C ASP A 46 1.17 1.60 -11.43
N HIS A 47 0.45 2.70 -11.21
CA HIS A 47 1.07 4.00 -11.02
C HIS A 47 1.96 4.04 -9.77
N VAL A 48 1.46 3.50 -8.64
CA VAL A 48 2.17 3.46 -7.37
C VAL A 48 3.48 2.67 -7.51
N VAL A 49 3.41 1.45 -8.06
CA VAL A 49 4.59 0.57 -8.21
C VAL A 49 5.59 1.18 -9.19
N THR A 50 5.14 1.72 -10.32
CA THR A 50 6.03 2.36 -11.30
C THR A 50 6.76 3.57 -10.70
N LEU A 51 6.06 4.42 -9.93
CA LEU A 51 6.67 5.58 -9.29
C LEU A 51 7.71 5.16 -8.24
N LEU A 52 7.38 4.18 -7.40
CA LEU A 52 8.31 3.66 -6.38
C LEU A 52 9.55 3.03 -7.00
N ASP A 53 9.40 2.28 -8.09
CA ASP A 53 10.52 1.70 -8.84
C ASP A 53 11.41 2.78 -9.47
N ALA A 54 10.80 3.82 -10.04
CA ALA A 54 11.55 4.94 -10.60
C ALA A 54 12.36 5.64 -9.49
N LEU A 55 11.74 5.95 -8.35
CA LEU A 55 12.40 6.57 -7.20
C LEU A 55 13.52 5.68 -6.62
N HIS A 56 13.27 4.38 -6.48
CA HIS A 56 14.27 3.45 -5.97
C HIS A 56 15.46 3.34 -6.92
N ARG A 57 15.22 3.30 -8.23
CA ARG A 57 16.28 3.27 -9.25
C ARG A 57 17.09 4.56 -9.30
N GLU A 58 16.43 5.71 -9.16
CA GLU A 58 17.08 7.03 -9.26
C GLU A 58 17.87 7.39 -8.00
N LEU A 59 17.30 7.11 -6.83
CA LEU A 59 17.87 7.53 -5.54
C LEU A 59 18.66 6.42 -4.84
N GLY A 60 18.44 5.15 -5.19
CA GLY A 60 19.08 4.00 -4.57
C GLY A 60 18.65 3.73 -3.12
N GLU A 61 17.66 4.48 -2.61
CA GLU A 61 17.31 4.40 -1.19
C GLU A 61 16.35 3.22 -0.89
N PRO A 62 16.63 2.42 0.17
CA PRO A 62 15.80 1.27 0.54
C PRO A 62 14.35 1.61 0.87
N ARG A 63 14.06 2.83 1.34
CA ARG A 63 12.69 3.26 1.67
C ARG A 63 11.74 3.27 0.47
N TYR A 64 12.29 3.38 -0.74
CA TYR A 64 11.51 3.31 -1.98
C TYR A 64 11.30 1.89 -2.50
N ARG A 65 11.86 0.86 -1.83
CA ARG A 65 11.65 -0.53 -2.22
C ARG A 65 10.16 -0.85 -2.14
N VAL A 66 9.59 -1.30 -3.27
CA VAL A 66 8.19 -1.70 -3.36
C VAL A 66 7.91 -2.88 -2.43
N ALA A 67 6.86 -2.76 -1.63
CA ALA A 67 6.37 -3.84 -0.77
C ALA A 67 5.99 -5.09 -1.60
N PRO A 68 6.36 -6.31 -1.17
CA PRO A 68 6.02 -7.54 -1.88
C PRO A 68 4.51 -7.69 -2.13
N LEU A 69 3.68 -7.27 -1.17
CA LEU A 69 2.23 -7.29 -1.29
C LEU A 69 1.74 -6.45 -2.48
N LEU A 70 2.29 -5.25 -2.71
CA LEU A 70 1.92 -4.41 -3.86
C LEU A 70 2.23 -5.08 -5.19
N ARG A 71 3.37 -5.78 -5.29
CA ARG A 71 3.72 -6.56 -6.48
C ARG A 71 2.71 -7.68 -6.74
N ARG A 72 2.35 -8.43 -5.70
CA ARG A 72 1.36 -9.52 -5.78
C ARG A 72 -0.01 -8.99 -6.19
N ARG A 73 -0.51 -7.94 -5.51
CA ARG A 73 -1.82 -7.34 -5.80
C ARG A 73 -1.86 -6.75 -7.21
N ARG A 74 -0.82 -6.04 -7.63
CA ARG A 74 -0.67 -5.55 -9.01
C ARG A 74 -0.75 -6.68 -10.04
N ALA A 75 -0.04 -7.78 -9.83
CA ALA A 75 -0.04 -8.92 -10.75
C ALA A 75 -1.41 -9.60 -10.88
N LEU A 76 -2.23 -9.52 -9.83
CA LEU A 76 -3.59 -10.04 -9.79
C LEU A 76 -4.64 -8.99 -10.19
N ASN A 77 -4.23 -7.77 -10.56
CA ASN A 77 -5.09 -6.63 -10.81
C ASN A 77 -6.05 -6.30 -9.65
N LEU A 78 -5.53 -6.39 -8.43
CA LEU A 78 -6.20 -6.06 -7.17
C LEU A 78 -5.61 -4.78 -6.56
N ASP A 79 -6.35 -4.16 -5.66
CA ASP A 79 -5.83 -3.11 -4.77
C ASP A 79 -5.45 -3.69 -3.39
N LEU A 80 -5.26 -2.83 -2.39
CA LEU A 80 -4.93 -3.25 -1.01
C LEU A 80 -6.14 -3.63 -0.15
N ALA A 81 -7.36 -3.59 -0.68
CA ALA A 81 -8.55 -3.95 0.10
C ALA A 81 -8.52 -5.44 0.49
N PRO A 82 -9.24 -5.82 1.56
CA PRO A 82 -9.24 -7.20 2.02
C PRO A 82 -9.81 -8.13 0.93
N THR A 83 -9.15 -9.26 0.76
CA THR A 83 -9.56 -10.35 -0.14
C THR A 83 -9.99 -11.57 0.68
N PRO A 84 -10.76 -12.50 0.10
CA PRO A 84 -11.13 -13.73 0.80
C PRO A 84 -9.94 -14.56 1.27
N GLU A 85 -8.79 -14.48 0.58
CA GLU A 85 -7.55 -15.14 0.97
C GLU A 85 -6.94 -14.57 2.26
N ASP A 86 -7.19 -13.30 2.58
CA ASP A 86 -6.63 -12.65 3.77
C ASP A 86 -7.39 -13.02 5.05
N ALA A 87 -8.55 -13.67 4.93
CA ALA A 87 -9.43 -14.08 6.04
C ALA A 87 -9.20 -15.53 6.50
N SER A 88 -8.23 -16.23 5.91
CA SER A 88 -7.88 -17.64 6.18
C SER A 88 -6.58 -17.75 6.98
#